data_AF-A0A3M2BKX6-F1
#
_entry.id   AF-A0A3M2BKX6-F1
#
_cell.length_a   1.000
_cell.length_b   1.000
_cell.length_c   1.000
_cell.angle_alpha   90.00
_cell.angle_beta   90.00
_cell.angle_gamma   90.00
#
_symmetry.space_group_name_H-M   'P 1'
#
loop_
_entity.id
_entity.type
_entity.pdbx_description
1 polymer ?
#
loop_
_entity_poly.entity_id
_entity_poly.type
_entity_poly.pdbx_seq_one_letter_code
_entity_poly.pdbx_strand_id
1 'polypeptide(L)'
;MSQRDRTFQTGISNATKEDFTPEGVQVAGLRQQLSTMLVCEVMDDHDPRGLGRVWVYAPGISPARYDGDSIPNEGGQPVDTAPTAGVGGEYDQQVRAGWIQVAPILPFSGSDAGGRGAFRTDGSSPAAGAGNSYGFQTQVRTGDFVACLFHNANPSLGFYFGTVPNPSQAGLIPGLANAAKDMVSSAVGSFTSGLTGSQQVPTYGTGDPTSPTPMISPASIMERNTILSGLINDPVRGLGKSVSNRESPTYTTGIKSAGWSYSTESHKVNALDPNGAPFLMRPDLATVNTTGHQLVMDDHPDHQLVRLRTSFGNQILLVDSGTDPFIYISTPTGGTWIEINDSGNINIYAQGDLNIHAEEELNITADAGINIQTDGDFNVTAKGKMNLQSEASLGLNTGGE
;
A
#
# COMPACT_ATOMS: atom_id res chain seq x y z
N MET A 1 -14.57 -57.79 16.90
CA MET A 1 -15.20 -57.19 15.69
C MET A 1 -16.43 -56.43 16.16
N SER A 2 -16.59 -55.12 16.08
CA SER A 2 -15.78 -54.01 15.57
C SER A 2 -16.17 -52.78 16.41
N GLN A 3 -15.17 -51.99 16.76
CA GLN A 3 -15.24 -50.62 17.28
C GLN A 3 -15.85 -49.70 16.20
N ARG A 4 -16.28 -48.44 16.38
CA ARG A 4 -16.60 -47.50 17.47
C ARG A 4 -16.94 -46.24 16.66
N ASP A 5 -18.21 -45.83 16.60
CA ASP A 5 -18.53 -44.47 16.16
C ASP A 5 -18.03 -43.52 17.26
N ARG A 6 -16.98 -42.75 16.95
CA ARG A 6 -16.51 -41.64 17.77
C ARG A 6 -16.83 -40.34 17.06
N THR A 7 -18.00 -39.80 17.35
CA THR A 7 -18.31 -38.39 17.19
C THR A 7 -17.34 -37.61 18.07
N PHE A 8 -16.47 -36.82 17.45
CA PHE A 8 -15.57 -35.88 18.11
C PHE A 8 -16.41 -34.80 18.81
N GLN A 9 -16.67 -34.99 20.10
CA GLN A 9 -16.94 -33.92 21.04
C GLN A 9 -15.92 -34.02 22.18
N THR A 10 -15.57 -32.85 22.72
CA THR A 10 -14.73 -32.59 23.90
C THR A 10 -13.23 -32.40 23.67
N GLY A 11 -12.91 -31.12 23.42
CA GLY A 11 -11.56 -30.56 23.47
C GLY A 11 -11.59 -29.05 23.71
N ILE A 12 -12.58 -28.55 24.47
CA ILE A 12 -12.49 -27.25 25.15
C ILE A 12 -12.71 -27.56 26.62
N SER A 13 -11.74 -27.20 27.44
CA SER A 13 -11.64 -27.51 28.86
C SER A 13 -12.87 -27.02 29.64
N ASN A 14 -13.28 -27.84 30.62
CA ASN A 14 -14.37 -27.62 31.57
C ASN A 14 -14.11 -26.47 32.57
N ALA A 15 -13.64 -25.30 32.11
CA ALA A 15 -13.39 -24.14 32.97
C ALA A 15 -14.26 -22.91 32.63
N THR A 16 -15.21 -23.01 31.69
CA THR A 16 -16.02 -21.85 31.27
C THR A 16 -17.52 -22.13 31.18
N LYS A 17 -18.02 -23.19 31.80
CA LYS A 17 -19.42 -23.61 31.64
C LYS A 17 -20.27 -23.63 32.92
N GLU A 18 -19.81 -23.02 34.01
CA GLU A 18 -20.58 -22.95 35.27
C GLU A 18 -21.09 -21.56 35.68
N ASP A 19 -20.84 -20.49 34.93
CA ASP A 19 -21.30 -19.13 35.32
C ASP A 19 -22.58 -18.64 34.62
N PHE A 20 -23.37 -19.54 34.03
CA PHE A 20 -24.72 -19.19 33.55
C PHE A 20 -25.78 -20.04 34.24
N THR A 21 -26.16 -19.65 35.45
CA THR A 21 -27.42 -20.10 36.06
C THR A 21 -28.61 -19.48 35.33
N PRO A 22 -29.73 -20.20 35.12
CA PRO A 22 -30.92 -19.69 34.42
C PRO A 22 -31.71 -18.63 35.19
N GLU A 23 -31.32 -18.34 36.44
CA GLU A 23 -31.87 -17.24 37.21
C GLU A 23 -30.78 -16.18 37.35
N GLY A 24 -31.02 -15.04 36.69
CA GLY A 24 -30.09 -13.93 36.63
C GLY A 24 -29.73 -13.44 38.04
N VAL A 25 -28.45 -13.55 38.37
CA VAL A 25 -27.85 -12.73 39.41
C VAL A 25 -27.96 -11.29 38.94
N GLN A 26 -29.00 -10.58 39.38
CA GLN A 26 -29.00 -9.13 39.35
C GLN A 26 -27.91 -8.67 40.30
N VAL A 27 -26.73 -8.41 39.76
CA VAL A 27 -25.74 -7.56 40.41
C VAL A 27 -26.35 -6.16 40.46
N ALA A 28 -27.02 -5.85 41.57
CA ALA A 28 -27.55 -4.53 41.86
C ALA A 28 -26.41 -3.50 41.77
N GLY A 29 -26.41 -2.69 40.70
CA GLY A 29 -25.46 -1.58 40.52
C GLY A 29 -24.89 -1.42 39.11
N LEU A 30 -24.91 -2.47 38.27
CA LEU A 30 -24.55 -2.34 36.86
C LEU A 30 -25.82 -2.07 36.04
N ARG A 31 -26.13 -0.79 35.79
CA ARG A 31 -26.97 -0.44 34.63
C ARG A 31 -26.34 -1.18 33.44
N GLN A 32 -27.11 -2.00 32.72
CA GLN A 32 -26.66 -2.72 31.54
C GLN A 32 -25.99 -1.74 30.57
N GLN A 33 -24.67 -1.71 30.64
CA GLN A 33 -23.79 -0.88 29.83
C GLN A 33 -23.57 -1.63 28.51
N LEU A 34 -24.64 -1.74 27.73
CA LEU A 34 -24.59 -2.44 26.44
C LEU A 34 -23.81 -1.56 25.46
N SER A 35 -22.70 -2.08 24.97
CA SER A 35 -21.99 -1.47 23.84
C SER A 35 -22.59 -2.03 22.55
N THR A 36 -22.94 -1.15 21.62
CA THR A 36 -23.57 -1.54 20.35
C THR A 36 -22.55 -1.44 19.22
N MET A 37 -22.51 -2.46 18.37
CA MET A 37 -21.71 -2.45 17.14
C MET A 37 -22.61 -2.13 15.95
N LEU A 38 -22.21 -1.16 15.13
CA LEU A 38 -22.90 -0.74 13.90
C LEU A 38 -21.91 -0.68 12.74
N VAL A 39 -22.35 -0.98 11.53
CA VAL A 39 -21.59 -0.63 10.32
C VAL A 39 -21.90 0.83 10.01
N CYS A 40 -20.87 1.67 10.06
CA CYS A 40 -20.97 3.09 9.73
C CYS A 40 -20.27 3.38 8.41
N GLU A 41 -20.62 4.49 7.80
CA GLU A 41 -19.91 5.05 6.64
C GLU A 41 -19.09 6.26 7.08
N VAL A 42 -17.84 6.34 6.62
CA VAL A 42 -16.97 7.49 6.86
C VAL A 42 -17.38 8.64 5.95
N MET A 43 -17.75 9.76 6.56
CA MET A 43 -18.23 10.95 5.84
C MET A 43 -17.12 12.00 5.68
N ASP A 44 -16.15 12.01 6.60
CA ASP A 44 -15.01 12.93 6.59
C ASP A 44 -13.84 12.33 7.39
N ASP A 45 -12.69 12.18 6.74
CA ASP A 45 -11.46 11.61 7.29
C ASP A 45 -10.50 12.67 7.89
N HIS A 46 -10.89 13.95 7.89
CA HIS A 46 -10.05 15.02 8.44
C HIS A 46 -10.20 15.19 9.96
N ASP A 47 -9.08 15.03 10.68
CA ASP A 47 -8.95 15.37 12.10
C ASP A 47 -7.99 16.55 12.31
N PRO A 48 -8.48 17.76 12.66
CA PRO A 48 -7.64 18.91 12.96
C PRO A 48 -6.64 18.70 14.11
N ARG A 49 -6.89 17.70 14.98
CA ARG A 49 -6.01 17.36 16.10
C ARG A 49 -4.99 16.28 15.78
N GLY A 50 -5.06 15.67 14.59
CA GLY A 50 -4.13 14.62 14.18
C GLY A 50 -4.20 13.33 15.01
N LEU A 51 -5.34 13.05 15.66
CA LEU A 51 -5.54 11.85 16.50
C LEU A 51 -6.09 10.66 15.70
N GLY A 52 -6.28 10.82 14.38
CA GLY A 52 -6.83 9.79 13.50
C GLY A 52 -8.33 9.57 13.66
N ARG A 53 -9.06 10.53 14.24
CA ARG A 53 -10.53 10.44 14.39
C ARG A 53 -11.21 10.72 13.06
N VAL A 54 -12.38 10.13 12.86
CA VAL A 54 -13.17 10.32 11.64
C VAL A 54 -14.62 10.65 11.99
N TRP A 55 -15.32 11.32 11.08
CA TRP A 55 -16.74 11.56 11.20
C TRP A 55 -17.51 10.48 10.43
N VAL A 56 -18.48 9.86 11.09
CA VAL A 56 -19.25 8.77 10.51
C VAL A 56 -20.74 9.02 10.53
N TYR A 57 -21.41 8.48 9.51
CA TYR A 57 -22.84 8.25 9.50
C TYR A 57 -23.13 6.90 10.15
N ALA A 58 -23.83 6.90 11.28
CA ALA A 58 -24.29 5.68 11.95
C ALA A 58 -25.79 5.47 11.68
N PRO A 59 -26.18 4.39 11.00
CA PRO A 59 -27.58 4.10 10.70
C PRO A 59 -28.45 4.10 11.96
N GLY A 60 -29.58 4.82 11.92
CA GLY A 60 -30.53 4.91 13.04
C GLY A 60 -30.14 5.86 14.18
N ILE A 61 -28.95 6.47 14.13
CA ILE A 61 -28.51 7.49 15.10
C ILE A 61 -28.28 8.83 14.40
N SER A 62 -27.57 8.81 13.27
CA SER A 62 -27.29 10.01 12.48
C SER A 62 -28.54 10.44 11.69
N PRO A 63 -28.96 11.72 11.74
CA PRO A 63 -30.19 12.21 11.11
C PRO A 63 -30.20 12.16 9.59
N ALA A 64 -29.04 12.26 8.93
CA ALA A 64 -28.94 12.22 7.49
C ALA A 64 -27.65 11.53 7.05
N ARG A 65 -27.78 10.65 6.05
CA ARG A 65 -26.67 10.21 5.22
C ARG A 65 -26.42 11.30 4.20
N TYR A 66 -25.16 11.56 3.82
CA TYR A 66 -24.91 12.38 2.66
C TYR A 66 -25.22 11.56 1.39
N ASP A 67 -26.15 12.01 0.58
CA ASP A 67 -26.72 11.29 -0.56
C ASP A 67 -26.42 11.96 -1.92
N GLY A 68 -25.46 12.89 -1.95
CA GLY A 68 -24.95 13.46 -3.19
C GLY A 68 -23.73 12.71 -3.74
N ASP A 69 -23.68 12.51 -5.06
CA ASP A 69 -22.47 12.19 -5.84
C ASP A 69 -21.31 13.20 -5.64
N SER A 70 -21.54 14.24 -4.84
CA SER A 70 -20.54 15.15 -4.34
C SER A 70 -19.80 14.56 -3.13
N ILE A 71 -18.89 13.61 -3.38
CA ILE A 71 -17.54 13.81 -2.81
C ILE A 71 -17.23 15.27 -3.09
N PRO A 72 -16.84 16.12 -2.12
CA PRO A 72 -16.79 17.57 -2.30
C PRO A 72 -16.33 17.93 -3.73
N ASN A 73 -17.29 18.41 -4.54
CA ASN A 73 -17.26 18.19 -5.98
C ASN A 73 -16.06 18.90 -6.63
N GLU A 74 -15.26 18.13 -7.37
CA GLU A 74 -14.07 18.54 -8.15
C GLU A 74 -14.35 19.59 -9.26
N GLY A 75 -15.59 20.09 -9.40
CA GLY A 75 -15.98 21.08 -10.40
C GLY A 75 -16.56 22.38 -9.83
N GLY A 76 -16.61 22.52 -8.51
CA GLY A 76 -17.22 23.68 -7.87
C GLY A 76 -16.84 23.73 -6.40
N GLN A 77 -15.55 23.94 -6.15
CA GLN A 77 -14.92 24.19 -4.85
C GLN A 77 -15.65 23.56 -3.65
N PRO A 78 -15.13 22.45 -3.10
CA PRO A 78 -15.10 22.32 -1.66
C PRO A 78 -14.41 23.58 -1.16
N VAL A 79 -15.12 24.49 -0.51
CA VAL A 79 -14.46 25.58 0.20
C VAL A 79 -13.80 24.95 1.42
N ASP A 80 -12.72 24.19 1.24
CA ASP A 80 -12.03 23.60 2.38
C ASP A 80 -10.56 23.23 2.18
N THR A 81 -9.93 23.69 1.09
CA THR A 81 -8.47 23.66 0.99
C THR A 81 -7.83 24.83 0.24
N ALA A 82 -8.56 25.88 -0.13
CA ALA A 82 -7.91 27.10 -0.61
C ALA A 82 -7.45 27.95 0.60
N PRO A 83 -6.15 28.19 0.82
CA PRO A 83 -5.73 29.34 1.59
C PRO A 83 -6.04 30.57 0.73
N THR A 84 -7.29 31.03 0.79
CA THR A 84 -7.57 32.40 0.39
C THR A 84 -6.86 33.25 1.44
N ALA A 85 -5.80 33.95 1.05
CA ALA A 85 -5.03 34.80 1.93
C ALA A 85 -5.98 35.67 2.78
N GLY A 86 -6.05 35.41 4.08
CA GLY A 86 -6.79 36.22 5.04
C GLY A 86 -8.11 35.66 5.59
N VAL A 87 -8.55 34.45 5.23
CA VAL A 87 -9.71 33.81 5.90
C VAL A 87 -9.38 32.36 6.20
N GLY A 88 -9.21 32.04 7.49
CA GLY A 88 -9.17 30.65 7.95
C GLY A 88 -10.53 30.02 7.68
N GLY A 89 -10.64 29.22 6.63
CA GLY A 89 -11.82 28.39 6.38
C GLY A 89 -11.86 27.29 7.43
N GLU A 90 -12.75 27.42 8.41
CA GLU A 90 -13.14 26.30 9.24
C GLU A 90 -14.10 25.44 8.44
N TYR A 91 -13.85 24.13 8.40
CA TYR A 91 -14.75 23.11 7.86
C TYR A 91 -16.21 23.40 8.20
N ASP A 92 -17.15 23.09 7.32
CA ASP A 92 -18.58 23.32 7.57
C ASP A 92 -19.07 22.53 8.80
N GLN A 93 -19.03 23.19 9.96
CA GLN A 93 -19.42 22.65 11.25
C GLN A 93 -20.91 22.30 11.27
N GLN A 94 -21.72 22.88 10.38
CA GLN A 94 -23.16 22.58 10.29
C GLN A 94 -23.39 21.21 9.67
N VAL A 95 -22.59 20.80 8.69
CA VAL A 95 -22.66 19.46 8.08
C VAL A 95 -22.20 18.39 9.08
N ARG A 96 -21.10 18.62 9.80
CA ARG A 96 -20.60 17.70 10.83
C ARG A 96 -21.55 17.53 12.02
N ALA A 97 -22.47 18.47 12.27
CA ALA A 97 -23.43 18.37 13.37
C ALA A 97 -24.39 17.17 13.25
N GLY A 98 -24.58 16.63 12.03
CA GLY A 98 -25.36 15.41 11.78
C GLY A 98 -24.57 14.11 11.91
N TRP A 99 -23.26 14.18 12.11
CA TRP A 99 -22.38 13.01 12.13
C TRP A 99 -21.77 12.79 13.51
N ILE A 100 -21.24 11.59 13.72
CA ILE A 100 -20.64 11.20 14.99
C ILE A 100 -19.14 11.11 14.78
N GLN A 101 -18.37 11.80 15.64
CA GLN A 101 -16.93 11.65 15.65
C GLN A 101 -16.54 10.37 16.41
N VAL A 102 -15.77 9.50 15.77
CA VAL A 102 -15.31 8.23 16.34
C VAL A 102 -13.78 8.15 16.32
N ALA A 103 -13.21 7.47 17.30
CA ALA A 103 -11.76 7.28 17.43
C ALA A 103 -11.30 5.88 16.99
N PRO A 104 -10.10 5.73 16.40
CA PRO A 104 -9.62 4.43 15.96
C PRO A 104 -9.28 3.53 17.15
N ILE A 105 -9.62 2.25 17.05
CA ILE A 105 -8.98 1.18 17.81
C ILE A 105 -7.94 0.55 16.89
N LEU A 106 -6.67 0.76 17.22
CA LEU A 106 -5.55 0.21 16.47
C LEU A 106 -5.19 -1.19 17.01
N PRO A 107 -4.91 -2.18 16.15
CA PRO A 107 -4.64 -3.55 16.58
C PRO A 107 -3.47 -3.73 17.57
N PHE A 108 -2.44 -2.86 17.46
CA PHE A 108 -1.19 -2.99 18.22
C PHE A 108 -0.62 -1.65 18.69
N SER A 109 -1.42 -0.69 19.16
CA SER A 109 -0.92 0.61 19.61
C SER A 109 -0.62 0.69 21.10
N GLY A 110 0.43 1.44 21.47
CA GLY A 110 0.73 1.76 22.87
C GLY A 110 1.77 2.87 23.02
N SER A 111 2.14 3.15 24.27
CA SER A 111 3.23 4.05 24.62
C SER A 111 4.13 3.45 25.69
N ASP A 112 5.42 3.77 25.63
CA ASP A 112 6.43 3.32 26.63
C ASP A 112 6.42 4.18 27.91
N ALA A 113 5.46 5.11 28.03
CA ALA A 113 5.37 6.03 29.14
C ALA A 113 5.04 5.33 30.47
N GLY A 114 4.38 4.17 30.43
CA GLY A 114 3.74 3.44 31.54
C GLY A 114 4.59 3.15 32.80
N GLY A 115 5.92 3.22 32.70
CA GLY A 115 6.83 3.02 33.83
C GLY A 115 7.26 4.30 34.58
N ARG A 116 6.87 5.50 34.12
CA ARG A 116 7.54 6.76 34.52
C ARG A 116 6.79 7.66 35.52
N GLY A 117 5.71 7.16 36.12
CA GLY A 117 5.16 7.70 37.39
C GLY A 117 4.40 9.04 37.35
N ALA A 118 4.17 9.64 36.18
CA ALA A 118 3.29 10.81 36.04
C ALA A 118 2.51 10.75 34.72
N PHE A 119 1.27 10.25 34.78
CA PHE A 119 0.38 10.15 33.62
C PHE A 119 -0.69 11.22 33.68
N ARG A 120 -0.86 11.93 32.57
CA ARG A 120 -2.17 12.46 32.21
C ARG A 120 -2.97 11.37 31.52
N THR A 121 -4.30 11.42 31.62
CA THR A 121 -5.22 10.50 30.94
C THR A 121 -5.12 10.53 29.41
N ASP A 122 -4.48 11.58 28.86
CA ASP A 122 -4.17 11.73 27.43
C ASP A 122 -2.84 11.08 27.01
N GLY A 123 -2.15 10.38 27.92
CA GLY A 123 -0.87 9.72 27.64
C GLY A 123 0.35 10.65 27.66
N SER A 124 0.17 11.95 27.90
CA SER A 124 1.29 12.89 28.04
C SER A 124 1.98 12.77 29.39
N SER A 125 3.32 12.84 29.39
CA SER A 125 4.15 12.91 30.60
C SER A 125 4.62 14.35 30.80
N PRO A 126 4.09 15.10 31.79
CA PRO A 126 4.48 16.48 32.00
C PRO A 126 5.85 16.65 32.68
N ALA A 127 6.51 15.58 33.15
CA ALA A 127 7.67 15.71 34.03
C ALA A 127 8.76 14.62 33.90
N ALA A 128 8.61 13.58 33.06
CA ALA A 128 9.53 12.43 33.07
C ALA A 128 9.95 11.97 31.66
N GLY A 129 10.77 12.78 30.99
CA GLY A 129 11.47 12.42 29.74
C GLY A 129 10.60 12.32 28.48
N ALA A 130 11.23 12.11 27.34
CA ALA A 130 10.53 11.81 26.09
C ALA A 130 9.92 10.40 26.14
N GLY A 131 8.63 10.28 25.82
CA GLY A 131 7.96 9.00 25.59
C GLY A 131 7.86 8.70 24.10
N ASN A 132 7.88 7.42 23.75
CA ASN A 132 7.69 6.93 22.39
C ASN A 132 6.33 6.21 22.28
N SER A 133 5.66 6.43 21.15
CA SER A 133 4.50 5.62 20.74
C SER A 133 4.93 4.54 19.76
N TYR A 134 4.18 3.45 19.73
CA TYR A 134 4.36 2.36 18.76
C TYR A 134 3.00 1.83 18.31
N GLY A 135 2.95 1.26 17.11
CA GLY A 135 1.84 0.43 16.70
C GLY A 135 1.61 0.31 15.21
N PHE A 136 0.47 -0.30 14.88
CA PHE A 136 0.03 -0.52 13.51
C PHE A 136 -1.00 0.52 13.11
N GLN A 137 -0.57 1.55 12.38
CA GLN A 137 -1.44 2.63 11.93
C GLN A 137 -2.10 2.26 10.60
N THR A 138 -3.42 2.27 10.59
CA THR A 138 -4.23 2.16 9.37
C THR A 138 -5.04 3.43 9.18
N GLN A 139 -5.26 3.81 7.93
CA GLN A 139 -6.10 4.96 7.59
C GLN A 139 -7.34 4.47 6.86
N VAL A 140 -8.48 5.05 7.21
CA VAL A 140 -9.74 4.93 6.46
C VAL A 140 -9.97 6.24 5.70
N ARG A 141 -10.72 6.17 4.61
CA ARG A 141 -11.05 7.30 3.75
C ARG A 141 -12.55 7.57 3.76
N THR A 142 -12.92 8.78 3.38
CA THR A 142 -14.32 9.12 3.11
C THR A 142 -14.92 8.13 2.10
N GLY A 143 -16.10 7.60 2.40
CA GLY A 143 -16.80 6.55 1.65
C GLY A 143 -16.53 5.12 2.14
N ASP A 144 -15.52 4.90 3.00
CA ASP A 144 -15.27 3.58 3.57
C ASP A 144 -16.36 3.19 4.58
N PHE A 145 -16.71 1.90 4.61
CA PHE A 145 -17.54 1.34 5.66
C PHE A 145 -16.66 0.78 6.79
N VAL A 146 -16.94 1.15 8.03
CA VAL A 146 -16.18 0.77 9.23
C VAL A 146 -17.10 0.14 10.27
N ALA A 147 -16.57 -0.78 11.09
CA ALA A 147 -17.29 -1.25 12.26
C ALA A 147 -17.11 -0.26 13.41
N CYS A 148 -18.20 0.36 13.84
CA CYS A 148 -18.24 1.27 14.98
C CYS A 148 -18.71 0.56 16.24
N LEU A 149 -18.09 0.85 17.37
CA LEU A 149 -18.53 0.48 18.70
C LEU A 149 -18.90 1.73 19.49
N PHE A 150 -20.13 1.80 19.98
CA PHE A 150 -20.58 2.88 20.87
C PHE A 150 -20.66 2.38 22.29
N HIS A 151 -19.80 2.90 23.16
CA HIS A 151 -19.76 2.51 24.56
C HIS A 151 -21.02 2.99 25.29
N ASN A 152 -21.71 2.10 25.99
CA ASN A 152 -22.91 2.39 26.78
C ASN A 152 -24.03 3.06 25.98
N ALA A 153 -24.16 2.74 24.69
CA ALA A 153 -25.07 3.41 23.77
C ALA A 153 -24.94 4.95 23.76
N ASN A 154 -23.75 5.48 24.08
CA ASN A 154 -23.44 6.90 24.03
C ASN A 154 -22.68 7.23 22.73
N PRO A 155 -23.30 7.95 21.78
CA PRO A 155 -22.65 8.37 20.54
C PRO A 155 -21.39 9.22 20.75
N SER A 156 -21.27 9.93 21.88
CA SER A 156 -20.08 10.72 22.20
C SER A 156 -18.86 9.88 22.58
N LEU A 157 -19.02 8.58 22.83
CA LEU A 157 -17.95 7.62 23.14
C LEU A 157 -17.92 6.52 22.08
N GLY A 158 -17.69 6.93 20.84
CA GLY A 158 -17.63 6.04 19.68
C GLY A 158 -16.19 5.70 19.29
N PHE A 159 -15.99 4.43 18.95
CA PHE A 159 -14.74 3.90 18.44
C PHE A 159 -14.99 3.20 17.10
N TYR A 160 -13.98 3.12 16.23
CA TYR A 160 -14.07 2.33 15.00
C TYR A 160 -12.89 1.37 14.87
N PHE A 161 -13.12 0.22 14.25
CA PHE A 161 -12.08 -0.76 13.93
C PHE A 161 -12.42 -1.52 12.66
N GLY A 162 -11.39 -1.85 11.89
CA GLY A 162 -11.53 -2.57 10.62
C GLY A 162 -12.31 -1.78 9.56
N THR A 163 -12.25 -2.30 8.33
CA THR A 163 -13.06 -1.82 7.21
C THR A 163 -13.84 -2.98 6.64
N VAL A 164 -15.04 -2.69 6.13
CA VAL A 164 -15.80 -3.64 5.32
C VAL A 164 -15.40 -3.38 3.87
N PRO A 165 -14.67 -4.31 3.22
CA PRO A 165 -14.19 -4.08 1.87
C PRO A 165 -15.36 -3.98 0.90
N ASN A 166 -15.33 -2.96 0.04
CA ASN A 166 -16.28 -2.87 -1.07
C ASN A 166 -16.00 -4.02 -2.05
N PRO A 167 -17.01 -4.81 -2.46
CA PRO A 167 -16.80 -5.96 -3.36
C PRO A 167 -16.04 -5.62 -4.64
N SER A 168 -16.17 -4.40 -5.16
CA SER A 168 -15.51 -3.93 -6.37
C SER A 168 -14.02 -3.57 -6.17
N GLN A 169 -13.58 -3.35 -4.92
CA GLN A 169 -12.22 -2.89 -4.58
C GLN A 169 -11.38 -3.95 -3.84
N ALA A 170 -12.02 -5.03 -3.36
CA ALA A 170 -11.35 -6.13 -2.69
C ALA A 170 -10.23 -6.79 -3.53
N GLY A 171 -10.35 -6.72 -4.87
CA GLY A 171 -9.34 -7.21 -5.82
C GLY A 171 -8.05 -6.39 -5.92
N LEU A 172 -7.89 -5.38 -5.07
CA LEU A 172 -6.70 -4.53 -5.03
C LEU A 172 -5.98 -4.61 -3.68
N ILE A 173 -6.22 -5.64 -2.87
CA ILE A 173 -5.56 -5.85 -1.57
C ILE A 173 -5.09 -7.32 -1.49
N PRO A 174 -3.85 -7.61 -1.06
CA PRO A 174 -2.78 -6.67 -0.75
C PRO A 174 -1.99 -6.23 -2.01
N GLY A 175 -2.07 -6.98 -3.11
CA GLY A 175 -1.40 -6.67 -4.36
C GLY A 175 -2.22 -5.80 -5.31
N LEU A 176 -1.78 -5.76 -6.56
CA LEU A 176 -2.54 -5.23 -7.69
C LEU A 176 -2.66 -6.37 -8.70
N ALA A 177 -3.89 -6.65 -9.11
CA ALA A 177 -4.17 -7.65 -10.12
C ALA A 177 -3.92 -7.07 -11.52
N ASN A 178 -3.26 -7.85 -12.38
CA ASN A 178 -3.05 -7.48 -13.78
C ASN A 178 -4.35 -7.56 -14.59
N ALA A 179 -4.47 -6.71 -15.60
CA ALA A 179 -5.52 -6.75 -16.61
C ALA A 179 -5.37 -7.99 -17.51
N ALA A 180 -6.43 -8.38 -18.22
CA ALA A 180 -6.31 -9.31 -19.34
C ALA A 180 -5.32 -8.76 -20.39
N LYS A 181 -4.42 -9.60 -20.89
CA LYS A 181 -3.34 -9.25 -21.85
C LYS A 181 -3.83 -8.45 -23.07
N ASP A 182 -5.03 -8.78 -23.54
CA ASP A 182 -5.68 -8.20 -24.71
C ASP A 182 -5.97 -6.69 -24.51
N MET A 183 -6.26 -6.33 -23.26
CA MET A 183 -6.59 -4.98 -22.81
C MET A 183 -5.36 -4.09 -22.57
N VAL A 184 -4.21 -4.69 -22.27
CA VAL A 184 -2.92 -3.99 -22.11
C VAL A 184 -2.34 -3.56 -23.46
N SER A 185 -2.50 -4.40 -24.50
CA SER A 185 -1.92 -4.17 -25.82
C SER A 185 -2.42 -2.90 -26.52
N SER A 186 -3.68 -2.51 -26.28
CA SER A 186 -4.29 -1.28 -26.80
C SER A 186 -3.88 -0.03 -26.00
N ALA A 187 -3.37 -0.21 -24.78
CA ALA A 187 -2.96 0.84 -23.85
C ALA A 187 -1.51 1.32 -24.10
N VAL A 188 -0.57 0.40 -24.39
CA VAL A 188 0.88 0.71 -24.51
C VAL A 188 1.19 1.85 -25.50
N GLY A 189 0.40 2.01 -26.56
CA GLY A 189 0.56 3.09 -27.54
C GLY A 189 0.20 4.50 -27.04
N SER A 190 -0.58 4.64 -25.95
CA SER A 190 -1.02 5.94 -25.40
C SER A 190 -0.20 6.44 -24.21
N PHE A 191 0.57 5.58 -23.52
CA PHE A 191 1.26 5.96 -22.27
C PHE A 191 2.69 6.52 -22.45
N THR A 192 3.22 6.56 -23.67
CA THR A 192 4.54 7.14 -23.97
C THR A 192 4.57 8.67 -23.91
N SER A 193 3.41 9.35 -23.88
CA SER A 193 3.28 10.82 -23.89
C SER A 193 2.83 11.45 -22.56
N GLY A 194 2.77 10.67 -21.48
CA GLY A 194 2.36 11.14 -20.14
C GLY A 194 0.94 10.70 -19.75
N LEU A 195 0.67 10.62 -18.44
CA LEU A 195 -0.65 10.27 -17.91
C LEU A 195 -1.58 11.49 -18.01
N THR A 196 -2.65 11.37 -18.76
CA THR A 196 -3.84 12.22 -18.62
C THR A 196 -4.93 11.40 -17.92
N GLY A 197 -5.72 12.00 -17.03
CA GLY A 197 -6.77 11.34 -16.23
C GLY A 197 -7.91 10.72 -17.03
N SER A 198 -7.91 10.92 -18.35
CA SER A 198 -8.78 10.23 -19.32
C SER A 198 -8.22 8.87 -19.78
N GLN A 199 -6.95 8.58 -19.53
CA GLN A 199 -6.33 7.32 -19.90
C GLN A 199 -6.80 6.24 -18.93
N GLN A 200 -7.41 5.24 -19.52
CA GLN A 200 -8.07 4.16 -18.83
C GLN A 200 -7.19 2.92 -18.93
N VAL A 201 -6.80 2.36 -17.78
CA VAL A 201 -6.16 1.04 -17.75
C VAL A 201 -7.21 0.06 -17.25
N PRO A 202 -7.39 -1.07 -17.94
CA PRO A 202 -8.35 -2.05 -17.48
C PRO A 202 -7.84 -2.65 -16.17
N THR A 203 -8.49 -2.33 -15.07
CA THR A 203 -8.12 -2.88 -13.77
C THR A 203 -8.99 -4.11 -13.53
N TYR A 204 -8.41 -5.17 -12.98
CA TYR A 204 -9.18 -6.35 -12.64
C TYR A 204 -10.08 -6.04 -11.44
N GLY A 205 -11.30 -5.60 -11.70
CA GLY A 205 -12.43 -6.04 -10.91
C GLY A 205 -12.74 -7.47 -11.35
N THR A 206 -12.94 -8.38 -10.40
CA THR A 206 -13.69 -9.62 -10.62
C THR A 206 -15.12 -9.25 -10.99
N GLY A 207 -15.32 -8.67 -12.16
CA GLY A 207 -16.61 -8.62 -12.82
C GLY A 207 -16.92 -10.04 -13.25
N ASP A 208 -18.16 -10.45 -13.00
CA ASP A 208 -18.79 -11.62 -13.61
C ASP A 208 -18.21 -11.90 -15.01
N PRO A 209 -17.69 -13.09 -15.31
CA PRO A 209 -17.17 -13.43 -16.64
C PRO A 209 -18.22 -13.29 -17.77
N THR A 210 -19.49 -13.09 -17.41
CA THR A 210 -20.60 -12.78 -18.33
C THR A 210 -20.87 -11.28 -18.49
N SER A 211 -20.23 -10.41 -17.71
CA SER A 211 -20.36 -8.96 -17.83
C SER A 211 -19.45 -8.41 -18.93
N PRO A 212 -20.00 -7.86 -20.03
CA PRO A 212 -19.24 -7.42 -21.20
C PRO A 212 -18.47 -6.11 -20.98
N THR A 213 -18.58 -5.48 -19.80
CA THR A 213 -17.84 -4.26 -19.48
C THR A 213 -16.75 -4.59 -18.46
N PRO A 214 -15.48 -4.69 -18.88
CA PRO A 214 -14.37 -4.73 -17.92
C PRO A 214 -14.50 -3.53 -16.98
N MET A 215 -14.21 -3.71 -15.70
CA MET A 215 -14.12 -2.58 -14.78
C MET A 215 -12.92 -1.73 -15.20
N ILE A 216 -13.18 -0.73 -16.03
CA ILE A 216 -12.14 0.19 -16.48
C ILE A 216 -11.91 1.20 -15.35
N SER A 217 -10.71 1.21 -14.77
CA SER A 217 -10.34 2.23 -13.77
C SER A 217 -9.39 3.24 -14.40
N PRO A 218 -9.33 4.48 -13.87
CA PRO A 218 -8.32 5.45 -14.30
C PRO A 218 -6.91 4.89 -14.13
N ALA A 219 -6.05 5.14 -15.11
CA ALA A 219 -4.65 4.71 -15.08
C ALA A 219 -3.94 5.28 -13.85
N SER A 220 -3.40 4.41 -13.01
CA SER A 220 -2.56 4.80 -11.90
C SER A 220 -1.12 5.07 -12.33
N ILE A 221 -0.39 5.85 -11.52
CA ILE A 221 1.03 6.13 -11.78
C ILE A 221 1.87 4.85 -11.81
N MET A 222 1.55 3.85 -10.99
CA MET A 222 2.27 2.58 -10.97
C MET A 222 2.07 1.81 -12.27
N GLU A 223 0.86 1.77 -12.82
CA GLU A 223 0.60 1.07 -14.09
C GLU A 223 1.41 1.68 -15.23
N ARG A 224 1.47 3.01 -15.34
CA ARG A 224 2.36 3.69 -16.30
C ARG A 224 3.82 3.28 -16.10
N ASN A 225 4.31 3.34 -14.87
CA ASN A 225 5.71 3.03 -14.60
C ASN A 225 6.04 1.56 -14.92
N THR A 226 5.07 0.66 -14.69
CA THR A 226 5.18 -0.76 -15.08
C THR A 226 5.23 -0.91 -16.61
N ILE A 227 4.50 -0.10 -17.37
CA ILE A 227 4.63 -0.03 -18.85
C ILE A 227 6.02 0.45 -19.25
N LEU A 228 6.50 1.56 -18.67
CA LEU A 228 7.82 2.13 -18.99
C LEU A 228 8.97 1.16 -18.67
N SER A 229 8.84 0.38 -17.60
CA SER A 229 9.81 -0.66 -17.23
C SER A 229 9.78 -1.89 -18.14
N GLY A 230 8.79 -2.01 -19.03
CA GLY A 230 8.56 -3.21 -19.84
C GLY A 230 7.92 -4.38 -19.08
N LEU A 231 7.62 -4.22 -17.78
CA LEU A 231 7.11 -5.29 -16.92
C LEU A 231 5.59 -5.49 -17.00
N ILE A 232 4.83 -4.69 -17.74
CA ILE A 232 3.35 -4.75 -17.69
C ILE A 232 2.79 -6.12 -18.11
N ASN A 233 3.50 -6.83 -18.99
CA ASN A 233 3.15 -8.17 -19.44
C ASN A 233 3.94 -9.27 -18.71
N ASP A 234 4.82 -8.92 -17.77
CA ASP A 234 5.52 -9.88 -16.93
C ASP A 234 4.60 -10.26 -15.75
N PRO A 235 4.05 -11.48 -15.71
CA PRO A 235 3.12 -11.88 -14.66
C PRO A 235 3.77 -11.99 -13.28
N VAL A 236 5.09 -12.17 -13.21
CA VAL A 236 5.81 -12.40 -11.95
C VAL A 236 6.42 -11.09 -11.45
N ARG A 237 7.19 -10.38 -12.28
CA ARG A 237 7.87 -9.13 -11.90
C ARG A 237 6.95 -7.92 -11.95
N GLY A 238 5.97 -7.92 -12.85
CA GLY A 238 5.05 -6.81 -13.11
C GLY A 238 3.82 -6.77 -12.22
N LEU A 239 2.66 -6.42 -12.80
CA LEU A 239 1.39 -6.54 -12.10
C LEU A 239 1.10 -8.05 -11.94
N GLY A 240 0.96 -8.49 -10.69
CA GLY A 240 0.79 -9.91 -10.36
C GLY A 240 -0.68 -10.30 -10.25
N LYS A 241 -0.94 -11.45 -9.63
CA LYS A 241 -2.30 -11.90 -9.27
C LYS A 241 -2.52 -12.02 -7.76
N SER A 242 -1.54 -11.65 -6.96
CA SER A 242 -1.52 -11.81 -5.50
C SER A 242 -2.50 -10.85 -4.82
N VAL A 243 -3.80 -11.17 -4.85
CA VAL A 243 -4.90 -10.39 -4.28
C VAL A 243 -5.88 -11.30 -3.55
N SER A 244 -6.57 -10.75 -2.55
CA SER A 244 -7.38 -11.49 -1.58
C SER A 244 -8.60 -12.21 -2.18
N ASN A 245 -9.08 -11.78 -3.35
CA ASN A 245 -10.21 -12.38 -4.05
C ASN A 245 -9.79 -13.26 -5.24
N ARG A 246 -8.49 -13.52 -5.45
CA ARG A 246 -8.03 -14.41 -6.54
C ARG A 246 -8.54 -15.84 -6.33
N GLU A 247 -8.64 -16.31 -5.09
CA GLU A 247 -9.06 -17.67 -4.73
C GLU A 247 -9.67 -17.72 -3.32
N SER A 248 -10.41 -18.80 -3.03
CA SER A 248 -11.04 -19.04 -1.73
C SER A 248 -10.76 -20.48 -1.25
N PRO A 249 -10.15 -20.69 -0.08
CA PRO A 249 -9.50 -19.68 0.78
C PRO A 249 -8.25 -19.07 0.12
N THR A 250 -7.93 -17.81 0.45
CA THR A 250 -6.77 -17.12 -0.14
C THR A 250 -5.44 -17.58 0.47
N TYR A 251 -4.43 -17.77 -0.39
CA TYR A 251 -3.03 -17.96 -0.02
C TYR A 251 -2.26 -16.64 0.05
N THR A 252 -2.89 -15.54 -0.38
CA THR A 252 -2.27 -14.23 -0.36
C THR A 252 -2.56 -13.51 0.96
N THR A 253 -1.50 -13.00 1.58
CA THR A 253 -1.59 -12.12 2.76
C THR A 253 -0.69 -10.91 2.58
N GLY A 254 -0.99 -9.82 3.28
CA GLY A 254 -0.19 -8.61 3.17
C GLY A 254 -0.90 -7.34 3.58
N ILE A 255 -0.22 -6.23 3.34
CA ILE A 255 -0.67 -4.89 3.69
C ILE A 255 -0.51 -4.00 2.47
N LYS A 256 -1.52 -3.18 2.22
CA LYS A 256 -1.48 -2.13 1.22
C LYS A 256 -1.96 -0.82 1.81
N SER A 257 -1.22 0.26 1.59
CA SER A 257 -1.70 1.59 1.98
C SER A 257 -2.71 2.13 0.96
N ALA A 258 -3.49 3.15 1.33
CA ALA A 258 -4.52 3.71 0.45
C ALA A 258 -3.95 4.44 -0.78
N GLY A 259 -2.69 4.89 -0.72
CA GLY A 259 -2.17 5.88 -1.65
C GLY A 259 -2.79 7.26 -1.40
N TRP A 260 -2.68 8.12 -2.40
CA TRP A 260 -3.23 9.47 -2.38
C TRP A 260 -3.96 9.78 -3.69
N SER A 261 -5.00 10.61 -3.59
CA SER A 261 -5.72 11.18 -4.72
C SER A 261 -5.20 12.58 -5.02
N TYR A 262 -5.04 12.88 -6.31
CA TYR A 262 -4.65 14.21 -6.77
C TYR A 262 -5.59 15.29 -6.22
N SER A 263 -6.91 15.09 -6.30
CA SER A 263 -7.87 16.12 -5.92
C SER A 263 -7.86 16.45 -4.43
N THR A 264 -7.72 15.44 -3.57
CA THR A 264 -7.73 15.62 -2.11
C THR A 264 -6.42 16.21 -1.56
N GLU A 265 -5.31 16.04 -2.27
CA GLU A 265 -3.98 16.51 -1.83
C GLU A 265 -3.43 17.68 -2.67
N SER A 266 -4.14 18.10 -3.73
CA SER A 266 -3.72 19.16 -4.65
C SER A 266 -3.27 20.45 -3.95
N HIS A 267 -3.84 20.73 -2.80
CA HIS A 267 -3.58 21.90 -1.98
C HIS A 267 -2.58 21.72 -0.84
N LYS A 268 -2.09 20.50 -0.63
CA LYS A 268 -1.23 20.13 0.52
C LYS A 268 0.21 19.84 0.14
N VAL A 269 0.52 19.83 -1.16
CA VAL A 269 1.85 19.44 -1.64
C VAL A 269 2.66 20.64 -2.14
N ASN A 270 3.88 20.81 -1.59
CA ASN A 270 4.98 21.53 -2.25
C ASN A 270 5.56 20.71 -3.42
N ALA A 271 4.78 19.78 -3.99
CA ALA A 271 5.23 18.96 -5.09
C ALA A 271 5.15 19.79 -6.36
N LEU A 272 6.27 19.87 -7.06
CA LEU A 272 6.28 20.27 -8.46
C LEU A 272 5.93 19.01 -9.28
N ASP A 273 5.19 19.18 -10.38
CA ASP A 273 5.05 18.13 -11.37
C ASP A 273 6.45 17.78 -11.96
N PRO A 274 6.58 16.70 -12.75
CA PRO A 274 7.85 16.32 -13.38
C PRO A 274 8.47 17.42 -14.28
N ASN A 275 7.72 18.47 -14.62
CA ASN A 275 8.14 19.61 -15.44
C ASN A 275 8.37 20.88 -14.61
N GLY A 276 8.34 20.81 -13.28
CA GLY A 276 8.57 21.95 -12.40
C GLY A 276 7.36 22.86 -12.16
N ALA A 277 6.16 22.50 -12.64
CA ALA A 277 4.95 23.28 -12.41
C ALA A 277 4.33 22.95 -11.04
N PRO A 278 3.80 23.95 -10.29
CA PRO A 278 3.11 23.68 -9.04
C PRO A 278 1.93 22.74 -9.31
N PHE A 279 1.85 21.68 -8.51
CA PHE A 279 0.84 20.63 -8.63
C PHE A 279 -0.60 21.15 -8.54
N LEU A 280 -0.83 22.38 -8.12
CA LEU A 280 -2.13 23.07 -8.02
C LEU A 280 -2.87 23.36 -9.34
N MET A 281 -2.29 23.11 -10.53
CA MET A 281 -2.78 23.65 -11.81
C MET A 281 -3.09 22.64 -12.92
N ARG A 282 -3.28 21.35 -12.62
CA ARG A 282 -3.45 20.28 -13.63
C ARG A 282 -4.83 19.59 -13.53
N PRO A 283 -5.91 20.17 -14.12
CA PRO A 283 -7.23 19.54 -14.18
C PRO A 283 -7.21 18.18 -14.89
N ASP A 284 -6.24 17.98 -15.80
CA ASP A 284 -5.99 16.70 -16.47
C ASP A 284 -5.59 15.59 -15.51
N LEU A 285 -5.16 15.89 -14.28
CA LEU A 285 -4.74 14.91 -13.29
C LEU A 285 -5.75 14.71 -12.14
N ALA A 286 -6.90 15.40 -12.15
CA ALA A 286 -7.88 15.38 -11.06
C ALA A 286 -8.30 13.95 -10.64
N THR A 287 -8.44 13.05 -11.61
CA THR A 287 -8.85 11.66 -11.42
C THR A 287 -7.67 10.68 -11.23
N VAL A 288 -6.44 11.18 -11.20
CA VAL A 288 -5.24 10.34 -11.05
C VAL A 288 -5.02 10.00 -9.59
N ASN A 289 -5.13 8.72 -9.29
CA ASN A 289 -4.79 8.16 -7.99
C ASN A 289 -3.42 7.49 -8.04
N THR A 290 -2.66 7.62 -6.97
CA THR A 290 -1.56 6.69 -6.74
C THR A 290 -2.06 5.42 -6.12
N THR A 291 -1.44 4.32 -6.50
CA THR A 291 -1.54 3.07 -5.77
C THR A 291 -0.76 3.21 -4.47
N GLY A 292 -1.25 2.70 -3.34
CA GLY A 292 -0.44 2.69 -2.13
C GLY A 292 0.76 1.73 -2.17
N HIS A 293 1.58 1.81 -1.13
CA HIS A 293 2.70 0.91 -0.91
C HIS A 293 2.18 -0.50 -0.57
N GLN A 294 2.96 -1.52 -0.91
CA GLN A 294 2.59 -2.92 -0.80
C GLN A 294 3.64 -3.71 -0.05
N LEU A 295 3.17 -4.55 0.86
CA LEU A 295 3.85 -5.74 1.34
C LEU A 295 2.93 -6.93 1.03
N VAL A 296 3.39 -7.87 0.22
CA VAL A 296 2.60 -9.03 -0.22
C VAL A 296 3.39 -10.30 0.03
N MET A 297 2.71 -11.34 0.50
CA MET A 297 3.20 -12.71 0.61
C MET A 297 2.16 -13.60 -0.03
N ASP A 298 2.58 -14.53 -0.86
CA ASP A 298 1.70 -15.36 -1.67
C ASP A 298 2.30 -16.76 -1.81
N ASP A 299 1.55 -17.78 -1.37
CA ASP A 299 1.98 -19.18 -1.39
C ASP A 299 1.27 -20.01 -2.47
N HIS A 300 0.52 -19.37 -3.36
CA HIS A 300 -0.22 -20.09 -4.40
C HIS A 300 0.73 -20.76 -5.39
N PRO A 301 0.49 -22.01 -5.84
CA PRO A 301 1.43 -22.73 -6.72
C PRO A 301 1.84 -21.98 -7.99
N ASP A 302 0.90 -21.22 -8.59
CA ASP A 302 1.20 -20.41 -9.78
C ASP A 302 1.97 -19.11 -9.48
N HIS A 303 1.98 -18.65 -8.22
CA HIS A 303 2.57 -17.39 -7.76
C HIS A 303 3.08 -17.55 -6.32
N GLN A 304 4.35 -17.90 -6.18
CA GLN A 304 5.04 -18.04 -4.89
C GLN A 304 6.03 -16.89 -4.76
N LEU A 305 5.70 -15.91 -3.91
CA LEU A 305 6.52 -14.71 -3.77
C LEU A 305 6.31 -13.94 -2.46
N VAL A 306 7.33 -13.13 -2.15
CA VAL A 306 7.25 -12.00 -1.22
C VAL A 306 7.61 -10.73 -1.98
N ARG A 307 6.79 -9.68 -1.85
CA ARG A 307 6.97 -8.41 -2.56
C ARG A 307 6.87 -7.22 -1.61
N LEU A 308 7.86 -6.35 -1.71
CA LEU A 308 7.83 -4.98 -1.21
C LEU A 308 7.79 -4.05 -2.42
N ARG A 309 6.73 -3.25 -2.55
CA ARG A 309 6.60 -2.30 -3.66
C ARG A 309 6.16 -0.94 -3.17
N THR A 310 6.80 0.13 -3.64
CA THR A 310 6.34 1.49 -3.33
C THR A 310 5.15 1.90 -4.17
N SER A 311 4.43 2.93 -3.73
CA SER A 311 3.33 3.54 -4.48
C SER A 311 3.68 3.96 -5.90
N PHE A 312 4.94 4.34 -6.14
CA PHE A 312 5.44 4.73 -7.46
C PHE A 312 5.95 3.53 -8.28
N GLY A 313 6.32 2.41 -7.65
CA GLY A 313 6.76 1.19 -8.33
C GLY A 313 8.18 0.70 -8.04
N ASN A 314 8.93 1.28 -7.09
CA ASN A 314 10.19 0.67 -6.64
C ASN A 314 9.88 -0.70 -6.05
N GLN A 315 10.72 -1.69 -6.33
CA GLN A 315 10.41 -3.06 -5.99
C GLN A 315 11.59 -3.81 -5.39
N ILE A 316 11.28 -4.62 -4.40
CA ILE A 316 12.05 -5.79 -3.99
C ILE A 316 11.09 -6.98 -4.08
N LEU A 317 11.48 -7.99 -4.83
CA LEU A 317 10.68 -9.18 -5.09
C LEU A 317 11.54 -10.40 -4.84
N LEU A 318 11.02 -11.32 -4.04
CA LEU A 318 11.61 -12.61 -3.74
C LEU A 318 10.64 -13.64 -4.29
N VAL A 319 11.08 -14.43 -5.26
CA VAL A 319 10.29 -15.47 -5.90
C VAL A 319 10.88 -16.81 -5.49
N ASP A 320 10.06 -17.64 -4.88
CA ASP A 320 10.40 -19.00 -4.46
C ASP A 320 9.64 -20.06 -5.27
N SER A 321 9.19 -19.68 -6.48
CA SER A 321 8.58 -20.63 -7.42
C SER A 321 9.53 -21.81 -7.66
N GLY A 322 9.03 -23.03 -7.53
CA GLY A 322 9.85 -24.24 -7.67
C GLY A 322 10.47 -24.45 -9.05
N THR A 323 10.06 -23.69 -10.07
CA THR A 323 10.61 -23.77 -11.43
C THR A 323 11.67 -22.71 -11.71
N ASP A 324 11.45 -21.47 -11.25
CA ASP A 324 12.32 -20.34 -11.54
C ASP A 324 12.44 -19.40 -10.32
N PRO A 325 13.23 -19.77 -9.29
CA PRO A 325 13.44 -18.92 -8.13
C PRO A 325 14.38 -17.76 -8.47
N PHE A 326 14.05 -16.56 -8.01
CA PHE A 326 14.91 -15.39 -8.18
C PHE A 326 14.62 -14.28 -7.17
N ILE A 327 15.62 -13.42 -6.96
CA ILE A 327 15.50 -12.16 -6.24
C ILE A 327 15.61 -11.04 -7.28
N TYR A 328 14.70 -10.08 -7.24
CA TYR A 328 14.65 -8.96 -8.17
C TYR A 328 14.46 -7.63 -7.44
N ILE A 329 15.32 -6.66 -7.74
CA ILE A 329 15.26 -5.30 -7.20
C ILE A 329 15.23 -4.33 -8.38
N SER A 330 14.27 -3.41 -8.41
CA SER A 330 14.15 -2.47 -9.53
C SER A 330 13.65 -1.08 -9.14
N THR A 331 14.05 -0.10 -9.94
CA THR A 331 13.48 1.24 -9.95
C THR A 331 12.13 1.24 -10.69
N PRO A 332 11.29 2.29 -10.53
CA PRO A 332 9.90 2.24 -10.96
C PRO A 332 9.73 2.12 -12.47
N THR A 333 10.62 2.77 -13.24
CA THR A 333 10.59 2.78 -14.70
C THR A 333 11.57 1.80 -15.33
N GLY A 334 12.17 0.90 -14.54
CA GLY A 334 13.10 -0.12 -15.03
C GLY A 334 14.47 0.40 -15.50
N GLY A 335 14.80 1.68 -15.26
CA GLY A 335 16.10 2.25 -15.64
C GLY A 335 17.29 1.65 -14.87
N THR A 336 17.05 0.92 -13.79
CA THR A 336 18.06 0.15 -13.07
C THR A 336 17.41 -1.04 -12.40
N TRP A 337 18.07 -2.20 -12.46
CA TRP A 337 17.63 -3.40 -11.77
C TRP A 337 18.77 -4.36 -11.49
N ILE A 338 18.56 -5.23 -10.51
CA ILE A 338 19.43 -6.35 -10.15
C ILE A 338 18.56 -7.60 -10.08
N GLU A 339 19.04 -8.69 -10.70
CA GLU A 339 18.42 -10.00 -10.61
C GLU A 339 19.45 -11.05 -10.19
N ILE A 340 19.08 -11.89 -9.24
CA ILE A 340 19.86 -13.03 -8.78
C ILE A 340 18.97 -14.27 -8.96
N ASN A 341 19.42 -15.28 -9.71
CA ASN A 341 18.63 -16.47 -10.00
C ASN A 341 19.30 -17.76 -9.53
N ASP A 342 18.51 -18.84 -9.43
CA ASP A 342 18.97 -20.14 -8.95
C ASP A 342 19.91 -20.87 -9.93
N SER A 343 20.04 -20.37 -11.16
CA SER A 343 21.08 -20.82 -12.11
C SER A 343 22.47 -20.26 -11.76
N GLY A 344 22.60 -19.51 -10.66
CA GLY A 344 23.86 -18.94 -10.18
C GLY A 344 24.27 -17.64 -10.87
N ASN A 345 23.37 -17.02 -11.64
CA ASN A 345 23.67 -15.77 -12.34
C ASN A 345 23.27 -14.56 -11.50
N ILE A 346 24.09 -13.52 -11.60
CA ILE A 346 23.75 -12.18 -11.12
C ILE A 346 23.76 -11.26 -12.33
N ASN A 347 22.62 -10.66 -12.61
CA ASN A 347 22.43 -9.71 -13.70
C ASN A 347 22.23 -8.31 -13.11
N ILE A 348 23.01 -7.34 -13.59
CA ILE A 348 22.94 -5.95 -13.14
C ILE A 348 22.77 -5.07 -14.38
N TYR A 349 21.79 -4.18 -14.35
CA TYR A 349 21.56 -3.21 -15.41
C TYR A 349 21.43 -1.81 -14.82
N ALA A 350 22.10 -0.84 -15.44
CA ALA A 350 21.94 0.58 -15.19
C ALA A 350 21.88 1.31 -16.53
N GLN A 351 20.84 2.12 -16.74
CA GLN A 351 20.69 2.96 -17.93
C GLN A 351 21.68 4.14 -17.93
N GLY A 352 22.01 4.66 -16.74
CA GLY A 352 23.06 5.65 -16.54
C GLY A 352 24.37 4.95 -16.18
N ASP A 353 25.02 5.45 -15.11
CA ASP A 353 26.33 4.94 -14.69
C ASP A 353 26.22 3.85 -13.61
N LEU A 354 27.12 2.87 -13.67
CA LEU A 354 27.41 1.96 -12.56
C LEU A 354 28.73 2.39 -11.90
N ASN A 355 28.65 2.89 -10.67
CA ASN A 355 29.81 3.33 -9.91
C ASN A 355 30.12 2.33 -8.79
N ILE A 356 31.34 1.82 -8.75
CA ILE A 356 31.82 0.89 -7.71
C ILE A 356 33.06 1.52 -7.05
N HIS A 357 33.03 1.67 -5.73
CA HIS A 357 34.12 2.21 -4.94
C HIS A 357 34.39 1.31 -3.74
N ALA A 358 35.67 1.06 -3.46
CA ALA A 358 36.14 0.40 -2.26
C ALA A 358 37.22 1.28 -1.62
N GLU A 359 37.19 1.44 -0.30
CA GLU A 359 38.19 2.21 0.46
C GLU A 359 39.53 1.45 0.58
N GLU A 360 39.46 0.13 0.58
CA GLU A 360 40.62 -0.77 0.63
C GLU A 360 40.85 -1.40 -0.74
N GLU A 361 40.31 -2.59 -0.97
CA GLU A 361 40.56 -3.38 -2.18
C GLU A 361 39.26 -3.71 -2.91
N LEU A 362 39.32 -3.64 -4.26
CA LEU A 362 38.32 -4.23 -5.14
C LEU A 362 38.98 -5.39 -5.88
N ASN A 363 38.53 -6.61 -5.58
CA ASN A 363 39.05 -7.84 -6.18
C ASN A 363 38.03 -8.39 -7.19
N ILE A 364 38.48 -8.72 -8.41
CA ILE A 364 37.67 -9.36 -9.46
C ILE A 364 38.45 -10.57 -9.97
N THR A 365 37.83 -11.74 -9.95
CA THR A 365 38.44 -13.01 -10.36
C THR A 365 37.40 -13.87 -11.07
N ALA A 366 37.80 -14.55 -12.14
CA ALA A 366 36.96 -15.50 -12.85
C ALA A 366 37.82 -16.64 -13.40
N ASP A 367 37.29 -17.87 -13.34
CA ASP A 367 38.01 -19.07 -13.82
C ASP A 367 38.01 -19.17 -15.35
N ALA A 368 36.92 -18.73 -15.99
CA ALA A 368 36.80 -18.75 -17.45
C ALA A 368 37.41 -17.51 -18.10
N GLY A 369 37.05 -16.32 -17.63
CA GLY A 369 37.57 -15.06 -18.14
C GLY A 369 36.77 -13.85 -17.68
N ILE A 370 37.37 -12.67 -17.86
CA ILE A 370 36.74 -11.37 -17.62
C ILE A 370 36.72 -10.65 -18.96
N ASN A 371 35.53 -10.22 -19.40
CA ASN A 371 35.35 -9.45 -20.62
C ASN A 371 34.92 -8.03 -20.25
N ILE A 372 35.65 -7.04 -20.75
CA ILE A 372 35.34 -5.61 -20.57
C ILE A 372 35.28 -5.00 -21.96
N GLN A 373 34.12 -4.43 -22.30
CA GLN A 373 33.90 -3.76 -23.58
C GLN A 373 33.29 -2.39 -23.33
N THR A 374 33.76 -1.41 -24.09
CA THR A 374 33.22 -0.07 -24.17
C THR A 374 33.28 0.38 -25.63
N ASP A 375 32.29 1.16 -26.05
CA ASP A 375 32.30 1.81 -27.37
C ASP A 375 33.15 3.09 -27.36
N GLY A 376 33.34 3.67 -26.17
CA GLY A 376 34.21 4.84 -25.95
C GLY A 376 35.57 4.45 -25.40
N ASP A 377 36.15 5.34 -24.59
CA ASP A 377 37.47 5.12 -24.02
C ASP A 377 37.43 4.17 -22.82
N PHE A 378 38.39 3.24 -22.76
CA PHE A 378 38.70 2.47 -21.55
C PHE A 378 39.90 3.10 -20.83
N ASN A 379 39.65 3.64 -19.63
CA ASN A 379 40.67 4.37 -18.87
C ASN A 379 41.04 3.61 -17.59
N VAL A 380 42.34 3.34 -17.40
CA VAL A 380 42.87 2.73 -16.17
C VAL A 380 44.00 3.60 -15.62
N THR A 381 43.88 4.04 -14.37
CA THR A 381 44.89 4.88 -13.72
C THR A 381 45.34 4.25 -12.40
N ALA A 382 46.64 4.08 -12.23
CA ALA A 382 47.26 3.69 -10.97
C ALA A 382 48.27 4.76 -10.54
N LYS A 383 48.14 5.29 -9.31
CA LYS A 383 49.14 6.24 -8.74
C LYS A 383 50.45 5.54 -8.37
N GLY A 384 50.35 4.27 -7.98
CA GLY A 384 51.49 3.40 -7.69
C GLY A 384 51.91 2.61 -8.94
N LYS A 385 52.11 1.29 -8.76
CA LYS A 385 52.48 0.38 -9.84
C LYS A 385 51.24 -0.30 -10.42
N MET A 386 51.18 -0.41 -11.75
CA MET A 386 50.27 -1.30 -12.46
C MET A 386 51.05 -2.53 -12.92
N ASN A 387 50.59 -3.72 -12.53
CA ASN A 387 51.20 -4.99 -12.96
C ASN A 387 50.21 -5.74 -13.87
N LEU A 388 50.65 -6.06 -15.09
CA LEU A 388 49.90 -6.89 -16.04
C LEU A 388 50.80 -8.08 -16.43
N GLN A 389 50.31 -9.30 -16.22
CA GLN A 389 51.04 -10.53 -16.48
C GLN A 389 50.17 -11.51 -17.26
N SER A 390 50.77 -12.15 -18.27
CA SER A 390 50.20 -13.29 -18.98
C SER A 390 51.26 -14.39 -19.04
N GLU A 391 50.89 -15.63 -18.70
CA GLU A 391 51.82 -16.77 -18.72
C GLU A 391 52.09 -17.29 -20.14
N ALA A 392 51.12 -17.15 -21.04
CA ALA A 392 51.23 -17.63 -22.41
C ALA A 392 51.55 -16.50 -23.40
N SER A 393 50.66 -15.52 -23.51
CA SER A 393 50.81 -14.42 -24.46
C SER A 393 49.99 -13.20 -24.05
N LEU A 394 50.55 -12.00 -24.24
CA LEU A 394 49.83 -10.74 -24.18
C LEU A 394 49.69 -10.20 -25.61
N GLY A 395 48.45 -10.08 -26.09
CA GLY A 395 48.14 -9.50 -27.40
C GLY A 395 47.62 -8.08 -27.24
N LEU A 396 48.28 -7.11 -27.87
CA LEU A 396 47.79 -5.75 -28.03
C LEU A 396 47.65 -5.48 -29.52
N ASN A 397 46.42 -5.48 -30.00
CA ASN A 397 46.11 -5.14 -31.37
C ASN A 397 45.61 -3.71 -31.41
N THR A 398 46.37 -2.84 -32.06
CA THR A 398 45.96 -1.46 -32.31
C THR A 398 45.53 -1.36 -33.76
N GLY A 399 44.27 -1.01 -34.01
CA GLY A 399 43.79 -0.58 -35.32
C GLY A 399 43.62 0.93 -35.30
N GLY A 400 44.20 1.62 -36.27
CA GLY A 400 43.87 3.02 -36.57
C GLY A 400 43.10 3.08 -37.88
N GLU A 401 42.29 4.12 -38.04
CA GLU A 401 42.04 4.68 -39.38
C GLU A 401 43.35 5.13 -40.04
#